data_AF-A0A674NCK8-F1
#
_entry.id   AF-A0A674NCK8-F1
#
_cell.length_a   1.000
_cell.length_b   1.000
_cell.length_c   1.000
_cell.angle_alpha   90.00
_cell.angle_beta   90.00
_cell.angle_gamma   90.00
#
_symmetry.space_group_name_H-M   'P 1'
#
loop_
_entity.id
_entity.type
_entity.pdbx_description
1 polymer ?
#
loop_
_entity_poly.entity_id
_entity_poly.type
_entity_poly.pdbx_seq_one_letter_code
_entity_poly.pdbx_strand_id
1 'polypeptide(L)'
;MIWSVIFLVGAVTHSVESYAVRDLHERLVHGRQLKIYLPKSAEKLEFTPASDPGSTSLYWRSGGLRASKGRVSGTGSDRRWYIDKVTYKDEGTYTLSDFWNKEISTVRVAVTPRRNYVKCVAGESLYISLEGIEVADADLSFSGEYGNVTLVHSGARVSQDLANYWDRVLTHKANIEIRNVNYSDEGHYTLRDQRFRVVSVTRMDITDRHDYSAGNPLLGLLLLLGIPAGICCCCRKNIFKKKATTAATLQTSPSPAHTYVPSGPAGPCPPFNTPGQPGDMYHHGPGMGPTVHLPPTNTGPVQWNGPPPAPVSIGQSCLNEAPKH
;
A
#
# COMPACT_ATOMS: atom_id res chain seq x y z
N MET A 1 43.03 -61.62 32.58
CA MET A 1 43.36 -60.31 31.96
C MET A 1 42.15 -59.87 31.16
N ILE A 2 41.51 -58.81 31.62
CA ILE A 2 40.22 -58.29 31.15
C ILE A 2 40.51 -57.07 30.28
N TRP A 3 40.04 -57.05 29.04
CA TRP A 3 39.45 -55.84 28.43
C TRP A 3 38.81 -56.17 27.08
N SER A 4 37.47 -56.16 27.07
CA SER A 4 36.66 -56.04 25.86
C SER A 4 36.17 -54.60 25.81
N VAL A 5 36.64 -53.84 24.82
CA VAL A 5 36.17 -52.47 24.57
C VAL A 5 34.94 -52.56 23.67
N ILE A 6 33.76 -52.34 24.26
CA ILE A 6 32.50 -52.18 23.56
C ILE A 6 32.42 -50.73 23.06
N PHE A 7 32.45 -50.53 21.75
CA PHE A 7 32.10 -49.24 21.14
C PHE A 7 30.56 -49.11 21.13
N LEU A 8 30.02 -48.37 22.09
CA LEU A 8 28.65 -47.88 22.06
C LEU A 8 28.55 -46.75 21.03
N VAL A 9 27.98 -47.06 19.87
CA VAL A 9 27.50 -46.05 18.92
C VAL A 9 26.29 -45.37 19.56
N GLY A 10 26.54 -44.23 20.20
CA GLY A 10 25.48 -43.34 20.65
C GLY A 10 24.76 -42.79 19.43
N ALA A 11 23.56 -43.30 19.17
CA ALA A 11 22.60 -42.66 18.27
C ALA A 11 22.24 -41.30 18.88
N VAL A 12 22.98 -40.26 18.49
CA VAL A 12 22.55 -38.88 18.68
C VAL A 12 21.32 -38.72 17.82
N THR A 13 20.15 -38.86 18.44
CA THR A 13 18.88 -38.47 17.86
C THR A 13 19.00 -36.98 17.56
N HIS A 14 19.27 -36.64 16.30
CA HIS A 14 19.10 -35.29 15.81
C HIS A 14 17.65 -34.92 16.05
N SER A 15 17.40 -34.13 17.11
CA SER A 15 16.14 -33.45 17.29
C SER A 15 15.94 -32.60 16.04
N VAL A 16 15.06 -33.06 15.15
CA VAL A 16 14.60 -32.26 14.03
C VAL A 16 13.82 -31.13 14.65
N GLU A 17 14.51 -30.03 14.94
CA GLU A 17 13.89 -28.78 15.33
C GLU A 17 13.07 -28.34 14.10
N SER A 18 11.79 -28.73 14.08
CA SER A 18 10.84 -28.24 13.09
C SER A 18 10.60 -26.78 13.43
N TYR A 19 11.44 -25.89 12.90
CA TYR A 19 11.10 -24.49 12.83
C TYR A 19 9.78 -24.41 12.07
N ALA A 20 8.71 -24.05 12.79
CA ALA A 20 7.47 -23.70 12.13
C ALA A 20 7.79 -22.53 11.19
N VAL A 21 7.78 -22.82 9.89
CA VAL A 21 8.02 -21.84 8.84
C VAL A 21 6.96 -20.75 9.03
N ARG A 22 7.41 -19.52 9.26
CA ARG A 22 6.50 -18.39 9.41
C ARG A 22 6.07 -17.92 8.03
N ASP A 23 4.81 -18.15 7.68
CA ASP A 23 4.18 -17.59 6.48
C ASP A 23 3.48 -16.27 6.84
N LEU A 24 4.01 -15.17 6.31
CA LEU A 24 3.53 -13.81 6.58
C LEU A 24 2.92 -13.24 5.31
N HIS A 25 1.76 -12.60 5.45
CA HIS A 25 1.09 -11.92 4.35
C HIS A 25 1.08 -10.42 4.62
N GLU A 26 1.69 -9.64 3.74
CA GLU A 26 1.83 -8.20 3.86
C GLU A 26 1.13 -7.52 2.68
N ARG A 27 0.17 -6.63 2.98
CA ARG A 27 -0.50 -5.82 1.97
C ARG A 27 -0.05 -4.38 2.10
N LEU A 28 0.78 -3.93 1.18
CA LEU A 28 1.39 -2.62 1.22
C LEU A 28 0.76 -1.68 0.19
N VAL A 29 0.69 -0.41 0.54
CA VAL A 29 0.30 0.63 -0.41
C VAL A 29 1.54 1.05 -1.20
N HIS A 30 1.36 1.38 -2.48
CA HIS A 30 2.40 1.94 -3.33
C HIS A 30 3.21 3.04 -2.62
N GLY A 31 4.54 3.01 -2.81
CA GLY A 31 5.46 3.98 -2.22
C GLY A 31 5.75 3.78 -0.73
N ARG A 32 5.12 2.81 -0.05
CA ARG A 32 5.48 2.42 1.33
C ARG A 32 6.77 1.63 1.35
N GLN A 33 7.40 1.58 2.53
CA GLN A 33 8.59 0.76 2.75
C GLN A 33 8.18 -0.67 3.08
N LEU A 34 8.79 -1.66 2.39
CA LEU A 34 8.77 -3.06 2.81
C LEU A 34 9.96 -3.31 3.73
N LYS A 35 9.75 -4.14 4.74
CA LYS A 35 10.73 -4.47 5.75
C LYS A 35 10.65 -5.94 6.12
N ILE A 36 11.74 -6.66 5.90
CA ILE A 36 11.84 -8.09 6.23
C ILE A 36 12.91 -8.27 7.32
N TYR A 37 12.55 -8.99 8.37
CA TYR A 37 13.48 -9.30 9.46
C TYR A 37 14.51 -10.35 9.02
N LEU A 38 15.78 -10.11 9.33
CA LEU A 38 16.87 -11.02 9.01
C LEU A 38 17.50 -11.57 10.30
N PRO A 39 17.02 -12.71 10.85
CA PRO A 39 17.64 -13.35 12.00
C PRO A 39 19.12 -13.68 11.75
N LYS A 40 19.85 -13.98 12.83
CA LYS A 40 21.27 -14.35 12.74
C LYS A 40 21.51 -15.61 11.89
N SER A 41 20.57 -16.55 11.90
CA SER A 41 20.60 -17.77 11.09
C SER A 41 20.28 -17.55 9.61
N ALA A 42 19.78 -16.37 9.23
CA ALA A 42 19.44 -16.08 7.85
C ALA A 42 20.70 -15.96 6.99
N GLU A 43 20.72 -16.76 5.92
CA GLU A 43 21.83 -16.82 4.97
C GLU A 43 21.47 -16.21 3.62
N LYS A 44 20.24 -16.41 3.15
CA LYS A 44 19.79 -15.90 1.85
C LYS A 44 18.34 -15.41 1.88
N LEU A 45 18.07 -14.36 1.12
CA LEU A 45 16.74 -13.84 0.80
C LEU A 45 16.54 -13.95 -0.71
N GLU A 46 15.59 -14.77 -1.11
CA GLU A 46 15.18 -15.00 -2.49
C GLU A 46 13.81 -14.36 -2.73
N PHE A 47 13.57 -13.92 -3.96
CA PHE A 47 12.32 -13.32 -4.38
C PHE A 47 11.79 -14.00 -5.63
N THR A 48 10.51 -14.35 -5.58
CA THR A 48 9.73 -14.90 -6.68
C THR A 48 8.60 -13.92 -6.99
N PRO A 49 8.63 -13.23 -8.14
CA PRO A 49 7.63 -12.23 -8.49
C PRO A 49 6.27 -12.87 -8.75
N ALA A 50 5.20 -12.18 -8.34
CA ALA A 50 3.83 -12.64 -8.60
C ALA A 50 3.51 -12.74 -10.11
N SER A 51 4.14 -11.90 -10.93
CA SER A 51 3.94 -11.90 -12.38
C SER A 51 4.65 -13.03 -13.12
N ASP A 52 5.67 -13.63 -12.50
CA ASP A 52 6.44 -14.73 -13.10
C ASP A 52 6.90 -15.70 -11.99
N PRO A 53 6.01 -16.59 -11.54
CA PRO A 53 6.29 -17.50 -10.43
C PRO A 53 7.37 -18.54 -10.76
N GLY A 54 7.77 -18.68 -12.02
CA GLY A 54 8.86 -19.57 -12.44
C GLY A 54 10.26 -18.98 -12.26
N SER A 55 10.36 -17.65 -12.05
CA SER A 55 11.63 -16.95 -11.91
C SER A 55 11.92 -16.65 -10.44
N THR A 56 13.10 -17.04 -9.95
CA THR A 56 13.53 -16.71 -8.58
C THR A 56 14.86 -15.99 -8.62
N SER A 57 14.93 -14.84 -7.95
CA SER A 57 16.10 -13.97 -7.90
C SER A 57 16.66 -13.90 -6.48
N LEU A 58 17.98 -14.02 -6.34
CA LEU A 58 18.67 -13.81 -5.07
C LEU A 58 18.81 -12.31 -4.80
N TYR A 59 18.11 -11.80 -3.78
CA TYR A 59 18.12 -10.39 -3.39
C TYR A 59 19.21 -10.06 -2.39
N TRP A 60 19.49 -10.97 -1.47
CA TRP A 60 20.51 -10.78 -0.45
C TRP A 60 21.12 -12.10 -0.01
N ARG A 61 22.42 -12.07 0.30
CA ARG A 61 23.17 -13.18 0.91
C ARG A 61 24.05 -12.67 2.05
N SER A 62 24.13 -13.42 3.14
CA SER A 62 25.02 -13.15 4.27
C SER A 62 26.48 -13.15 3.82
N GLY A 63 27.30 -12.28 4.39
CA GLY A 63 28.71 -12.10 3.98
C GLY A 63 28.92 -11.49 2.59
N GLY A 64 27.87 -11.27 1.80
CA GLY A 64 27.94 -10.56 0.52
C GLY A 64 28.23 -9.07 0.70
N LEU A 65 28.94 -8.48 -0.26
CA LEU A 65 29.32 -7.06 -0.24
C LEU A 65 28.10 -6.12 -0.27
N ARG A 66 27.07 -6.44 -1.06
CA ARG A 66 25.83 -5.66 -1.21
C ARG A 66 24.64 -6.56 -1.58
N ALA A 67 23.44 -6.11 -1.23
CA ALA A 67 22.20 -6.69 -1.75
C ALA A 67 22.04 -6.28 -3.23
N SER A 68 21.55 -7.20 -4.08
CA SER A 68 21.27 -6.92 -5.49
C SER A 68 20.04 -6.03 -5.66
N LYS A 69 19.10 -6.12 -4.72
CA LYS A 69 17.92 -5.26 -4.60
C LYS A 69 17.71 -4.89 -3.13
N GLY A 70 17.24 -3.66 -2.90
CA GLY A 70 16.99 -3.14 -1.57
C GLY A 70 18.27 -2.85 -0.79
N ARG A 71 18.15 -2.72 0.53
CA ARG A 71 19.28 -2.48 1.43
C ARG A 71 19.12 -3.22 2.73
N VAL A 72 20.23 -3.57 3.36
CA VAL A 72 20.25 -4.13 4.71
C VAL A 72 20.71 -3.06 5.69
N SER A 73 20.07 -2.99 6.84
CA SER A 73 20.47 -2.12 7.95
C SER A 73 20.24 -2.82 9.29
N GLY A 74 20.98 -2.39 10.31
CA GLY A 74 21.01 -3.02 11.62
C GLY A 74 21.98 -4.21 11.69
N THR A 75 22.18 -4.71 12.91
CA THR A 75 23.09 -5.82 13.22
C THR A 75 22.41 -6.82 14.14
N GLY A 76 22.94 -8.04 14.20
CA GLY A 76 22.46 -9.07 15.13
C GLY A 76 20.95 -9.32 15.03
N SER A 77 20.25 -9.14 16.15
CA SER A 77 18.81 -9.35 16.27
C SER A 77 17.94 -8.20 15.74
N ASP A 78 18.53 -7.08 15.31
CA ASP A 78 17.81 -5.94 14.73
C ASP A 78 18.06 -5.79 13.22
N ARG A 79 18.82 -6.71 12.62
CA ARG A 79 19.12 -6.70 11.19
C ARG A 79 17.84 -6.89 10.37
N ARG A 80 17.61 -5.98 9.42
CA ARG A 80 16.44 -5.97 8.53
C ARG A 80 16.86 -5.65 7.10
N TRP A 81 16.16 -6.22 6.14
CA TRP A 81 16.24 -5.86 4.73
C TRP A 81 15.04 -4.96 4.36
N TYR A 82 15.28 -4.02 3.45
CA TYR A 82 14.33 -2.96 3.11
C TYR A 82 14.22 -2.72 1.61
N ILE A 83 13.00 -2.45 1.14
CA ILE A 83 12.72 -1.68 -0.08
C ILE A 83 12.08 -0.38 0.37
N ASP A 84 12.67 0.76 0.01
CA ASP A 84 12.21 2.07 0.51
C ASP A 84 10.86 2.51 -0.07
N LYS A 85 10.57 2.16 -1.32
CA LYS A 85 9.28 2.41 -1.98
C LYS A 85 8.87 1.19 -2.80
N VAL A 86 7.86 0.47 -2.33
CA VAL A 86 7.33 -0.69 -3.04
C VAL A 86 6.49 -0.27 -4.23
N THR A 87 6.59 -1.07 -5.28
CA THR A 87 5.78 -0.98 -6.50
C THR A 87 5.22 -2.36 -6.84
N TYR A 88 4.33 -2.44 -7.82
CA TYR A 88 3.89 -3.74 -8.33
C TYR A 88 5.03 -4.64 -8.88
N LYS A 89 6.23 -4.10 -9.15
CA LYS A 89 7.41 -4.93 -9.52
C LYS A 89 7.97 -5.70 -8.31
N ASP A 90 7.62 -5.28 -7.11
CA ASP A 90 8.03 -5.88 -5.83
C ASP A 90 6.91 -6.76 -5.22
N GLU A 91 5.84 -7.03 -5.98
CA GLU A 91 4.79 -7.96 -5.60
C GLU A 91 5.23 -9.40 -5.82
N GLY A 92 5.04 -10.26 -4.82
CA GLY A 92 5.48 -11.65 -4.89
C GLY A 92 5.84 -12.25 -3.54
N THR A 93 6.62 -13.33 -3.59
CA THR A 93 6.99 -14.13 -2.43
C THR A 93 8.46 -13.93 -2.13
N TYR A 94 8.75 -13.56 -0.89
CA TYR A 94 10.10 -13.41 -0.35
C TYR A 94 10.40 -14.58 0.57
N THR A 95 11.36 -15.42 0.19
CA THR A 95 11.72 -16.62 0.95
C THR A 95 13.08 -16.42 1.60
N LEU A 96 13.10 -16.54 2.91
CA LEU A 96 14.31 -16.46 3.71
C LEU A 96 14.76 -17.86 4.09
N SER A 97 16.01 -18.20 3.81
CA SER A 97 16.58 -19.51 4.15
C SER A 97 17.87 -19.40 4.94
N ASP A 98 18.20 -20.46 5.66
CA ASP A 98 19.46 -20.64 6.38
C ASP A 98 20.57 -21.19 5.46
N PHE A 99 21.74 -21.45 6.07
CA PHE A 99 22.92 -22.00 5.39
C PHE A 99 22.68 -23.37 4.74
N TRP A 100 21.75 -24.16 5.26
CA TRP A 100 21.39 -25.48 4.74
C TRP A 100 20.29 -25.42 3.68
N ASN A 101 19.93 -24.22 3.21
CA ASN A 101 18.76 -23.97 2.36
C ASN A 101 17.43 -24.37 3.01
N LYS A 102 17.37 -24.48 4.34
CA LYS A 102 16.10 -24.67 5.04
C LYS A 102 15.39 -23.33 5.14
N GLU A 103 14.12 -23.32 4.77
CA GLU A 103 13.28 -22.14 4.87
C GLU A 103 13.09 -21.73 6.34
N ILE A 104 13.36 -20.46 6.64
CA ILE A 104 13.15 -19.82 7.94
C ILE A 104 11.78 -19.14 7.97
N SER A 105 11.46 -18.40 6.91
CA SER A 105 10.21 -17.66 6.79
C SER A 105 9.93 -17.30 5.34
N THR A 106 8.65 -17.20 5.01
CA THR A 106 8.17 -16.65 3.75
C THR A 106 7.31 -15.43 4.01
N VAL A 107 7.49 -14.38 3.20
CA VAL A 107 6.67 -13.17 3.23
C VAL A 107 6.06 -12.97 1.85
N ARG A 108 4.73 -13.10 1.75
CA ARG A 108 3.96 -12.82 0.55
C ARG A 108 3.50 -11.38 0.57
N VAL A 109 3.92 -10.61 -0.42
CA VAL A 109 3.63 -9.19 -0.53
C VAL A 109 2.63 -8.96 -1.64
N ALA A 110 1.55 -8.24 -1.34
CA ALA A 110 0.60 -7.69 -2.30
C ALA A 110 0.69 -6.16 -2.28
N VAL A 111 0.69 -5.52 -3.45
CA VAL A 111 0.76 -4.05 -3.53
C VAL A 111 -0.59 -3.48 -3.96
N THR A 112 -0.99 -2.37 -3.34
CA THR A 112 -2.26 -1.70 -3.63
C THR A 112 -2.08 -0.22 -3.97
N PRO A 113 -3.00 0.38 -4.76
CA PRO A 113 -2.92 1.78 -5.13
C PRO A 113 -2.96 2.70 -3.91
N ARG A 114 -2.24 3.82 -3.99
CA ARG A 114 -2.31 4.87 -2.97
C ARG A 114 -3.51 5.78 -3.20
N ARG A 115 -4.18 6.19 -2.13
CA ARG A 115 -5.21 7.24 -2.15
C ARG A 115 -4.72 8.42 -1.34
N ASN A 116 -4.73 9.61 -1.96
CA ASN A 116 -4.34 10.85 -1.31
C ASN A 116 -5.49 11.85 -1.40
N TYR A 117 -5.59 12.69 -0.37
CA TYR A 117 -6.50 13.83 -0.33
C TYR A 117 -5.64 15.05 -0.05
N VAL A 118 -5.68 16.03 -0.95
CA VAL A 118 -4.85 17.24 -0.88
C VAL A 118 -5.77 18.43 -0.98
N LYS A 119 -5.60 19.38 -0.06
CA LYS A 119 -6.23 20.69 -0.15
C LYS A 119 -5.18 21.66 -0.69
N CYS A 120 -5.54 22.42 -1.72
CA CYS A 120 -4.68 23.46 -2.29
C CYS A 120 -5.35 24.82 -2.15
N VAL A 121 -4.56 25.88 -2.04
CA VAL A 121 -5.04 27.25 -2.24
C VAL A 121 -4.87 27.60 -3.72
N ALA A 122 -5.81 28.33 -4.30
CA ALA A 122 -5.70 28.78 -5.68
C ALA A 122 -4.39 29.58 -5.90
N GLY A 123 -3.67 29.27 -6.98
CA GLY A 123 -2.36 29.80 -7.31
C GLY A 123 -1.17 28.95 -6.81
N GLU A 124 -1.40 27.94 -5.95
CA GLU A 124 -0.32 27.05 -5.50
C GLU A 124 0.04 25.98 -6.55
N SER A 125 1.10 25.20 -6.28
CA SER A 125 1.42 24.00 -7.05
C SER A 125 0.88 22.75 -6.36
N LEU A 126 0.25 21.86 -7.12
CA LEU A 126 -0.06 20.49 -6.72
C LEU A 126 1.09 19.56 -7.11
N TYR A 127 1.51 18.69 -6.19
CA TYR A 127 2.55 17.71 -6.43
C TYR A 127 1.99 16.28 -6.37
N ILE A 128 1.97 15.60 -7.51
CA ILE A 128 1.60 14.19 -7.62
C ILE A 128 2.87 13.35 -7.47
N SER A 129 3.04 12.75 -6.30
CA SER A 129 4.15 11.82 -6.03
C SER A 129 4.10 10.60 -6.95
N LEU A 130 5.26 10.19 -7.48
CA LEU A 130 5.38 8.99 -8.34
C LEU A 130 5.31 7.67 -7.54
N GLU A 131 5.28 7.71 -6.21
CA GLU A 131 5.11 6.51 -5.36
C GLU A 131 6.07 5.34 -5.68
N GLY A 132 7.28 5.66 -6.15
CA GLY A 132 8.35 4.69 -6.43
C GLY A 132 8.46 4.24 -7.88
N ILE A 133 7.53 4.62 -8.77
CA ILE A 133 7.71 4.39 -10.21
C ILE A 133 8.66 5.43 -10.81
N GLU A 134 9.26 5.09 -11.94
CA GLU A 134 10.07 6.02 -12.71
C GLU A 134 9.18 6.96 -13.53
N VAL A 135 9.64 8.18 -13.77
CA VAL A 135 8.87 9.17 -14.54
C VAL A 135 8.55 8.68 -15.96
N ALA A 136 9.46 7.93 -16.59
CA ALA A 136 9.25 7.35 -17.92
C ALA A 136 8.13 6.30 -17.95
N ASP A 137 7.84 5.67 -16.80
CA ASP A 137 6.77 4.66 -16.66
C ASP A 137 5.42 5.30 -16.28
N ALA A 138 5.33 6.65 -16.19
CA ALA A 138 4.20 7.34 -15.58
C ALA A 138 3.20 7.89 -16.61
N ASP A 139 1.93 7.56 -16.40
CA ASP A 139 0.78 8.19 -17.07
C ASP A 139 -0.08 8.93 -16.05
N LEU A 140 -0.31 10.23 -16.25
CA LEU A 140 -1.15 11.05 -15.39
C LEU A 140 -2.39 11.53 -16.14
N SER A 141 -3.55 11.23 -15.58
CA SER A 141 -4.85 11.69 -16.06
C SER A 141 -5.57 12.51 -14.98
N PHE A 142 -6.30 13.54 -15.39
CA PHE A 142 -7.17 14.35 -14.56
C PHE A 142 -8.63 14.10 -14.93
N SER A 143 -9.49 14.00 -13.92
CA SER A 143 -10.93 13.89 -14.02
C SER A 143 -11.58 14.93 -13.11
N GLY A 144 -12.26 15.91 -13.71
CA GLY A 144 -12.96 16.98 -12.99
C GLY A 144 -14.35 17.23 -13.57
N GLU A 145 -14.95 18.36 -13.18
CA GLU A 145 -16.29 18.77 -13.62
C GLU A 145 -16.43 18.84 -15.15
N TYR A 146 -15.39 19.35 -15.82
CA TYR A 146 -15.39 19.61 -17.26
C TYR A 146 -14.91 18.42 -18.11
N GLY A 147 -14.68 17.26 -17.49
CA GLY A 147 -14.32 16.01 -18.17
C GLY A 147 -12.94 15.45 -17.80
N ASN A 148 -12.46 14.54 -18.66
CA ASN A 148 -11.22 13.79 -18.43
C ASN A 148 -10.15 14.20 -19.45
N VAL A 149 -8.94 14.46 -18.97
CA VAL A 149 -7.79 14.78 -19.83
C VAL A 149 -6.54 14.01 -19.40
N THR A 150 -5.68 13.69 -20.36
CA THR A 150 -4.35 13.16 -20.08
C THR A 150 -3.37 14.32 -20.00
N LEU A 151 -2.60 14.39 -18.91
CA LEU A 151 -1.61 15.45 -18.68
C LEU A 151 -0.20 14.97 -19.02
N VAL A 152 0.10 13.72 -18.68
CA VAL A 152 1.41 13.08 -18.92
C VAL A 152 1.18 11.70 -19.51
N HIS A 153 1.94 11.35 -20.55
CA HIS A 153 1.94 10.03 -21.16
C HIS A 153 3.37 9.49 -21.26
N SER A 154 3.64 8.32 -20.66
CA SER A 154 4.99 7.72 -20.60
C SER A 154 6.08 8.73 -20.17
N GLY A 155 5.76 9.56 -19.18
CA GLY A 155 6.64 10.62 -18.68
C GLY A 155 6.74 11.87 -19.54
N ALA A 156 6.21 11.88 -20.76
CA ALA A 156 6.17 13.05 -21.62
C ALA A 156 4.93 13.91 -21.33
N ARG A 157 5.11 15.24 -21.35
CA ARG A 157 4.01 16.19 -21.16
C ARG A 157 3.18 16.26 -22.44
N VAL A 158 1.95 15.77 -22.38
CA VAL A 158 0.96 15.89 -23.47
C VAL A 158 -0.04 17.02 -23.19
N SER A 159 0.03 17.61 -22.00
CA SER A 159 -0.81 18.75 -21.61
C SER A 159 -0.55 20.04 -22.40
N GLN A 160 0.52 20.08 -23.21
CA GLN A 160 0.90 21.24 -24.01
C GLN A 160 -0.19 21.63 -25.04
N ASP A 161 -0.98 20.65 -25.47
CA ASP A 161 -2.10 20.85 -26.40
C ASP A 161 -3.40 21.29 -25.70
N LEU A 162 -3.39 21.36 -24.36
CA LEU A 162 -4.55 21.74 -23.55
C LEU A 162 -4.40 23.19 -23.11
N ALA A 163 -5.32 24.06 -23.55
CA ALA A 163 -5.27 25.50 -23.25
C ALA A 163 -5.15 25.81 -21.75
N ASN A 164 -5.79 25.02 -20.88
CA ASN A 164 -5.73 25.22 -19.43
C ASN A 164 -4.47 24.65 -18.78
N TYR A 165 -3.63 23.87 -19.47
CA TYR A 165 -2.49 23.16 -18.87
C TYR A 165 -1.17 23.31 -19.64
N TRP A 166 -1.15 24.14 -20.69
CA TRP A 166 -0.08 24.18 -21.70
C TRP A 166 1.33 24.40 -21.11
N ASP A 167 1.46 25.24 -20.08
CA ASP A 167 2.71 25.58 -19.39
C ASP A 167 2.76 25.17 -17.91
N ARG A 168 1.66 24.61 -17.37
CA ARG A 168 1.52 24.38 -15.93
C ARG A 168 2.03 23.01 -15.46
N VAL A 169 2.07 22.02 -16.35
CA VAL A 169 2.48 20.65 -15.98
C VAL A 169 3.98 20.50 -16.17
N LEU A 170 4.68 20.07 -15.11
CA LEU A 170 6.10 19.73 -15.14
C LEU A 170 6.34 18.33 -14.59
N THR A 171 7.24 17.60 -15.23
CA THR A 171 7.66 16.27 -14.79
C THR A 171 9.01 16.34 -14.12
N HIS A 172 9.08 15.86 -12.88
CA HIS A 172 10.31 15.77 -12.09
C HIS A 172 10.65 14.30 -11.82
N LYS A 173 11.86 14.05 -11.32
CA LYS A 173 12.31 12.68 -11.01
C LYS A 173 11.43 11.95 -9.98
N ALA A 174 10.79 12.68 -9.06
CA ALA A 174 10.06 12.09 -7.94
C ALA A 174 8.55 12.42 -7.94
N ASN A 175 8.11 13.38 -8.74
CA ASN A 175 6.74 13.85 -8.78
C ASN A 175 6.41 14.50 -10.13
N ILE A 176 5.12 14.69 -10.38
CA ILE A 176 4.59 15.54 -11.45
C ILE A 176 3.96 16.75 -10.76
N GLU A 177 4.38 17.94 -11.16
CA GLU A 177 3.91 19.22 -10.62
C GLU A 177 2.86 19.82 -11.56
N ILE A 178 1.76 20.30 -11.00
CA ILE A 178 0.76 21.12 -11.68
C ILE A 178 0.81 22.50 -11.01
N ARG A 179 1.34 23.49 -11.73
CA ARG A 179 1.53 24.86 -11.23
C ARG A 179 0.23 25.64 -11.25
N ASN A 180 0.16 26.64 -10.36
CA ASN A 180 -0.87 27.68 -10.37
C ASN A 180 -2.28 27.08 -10.47
N VAL A 181 -2.58 26.12 -9.59
CA VAL A 181 -3.86 25.41 -9.59
C VAL A 181 -5.02 26.36 -9.32
N ASN A 182 -6.17 26.10 -9.90
CA ASN A 182 -7.37 26.93 -9.78
C ASN A 182 -8.62 26.06 -9.59
N TYR A 183 -9.78 26.68 -9.46
CA TYR A 183 -11.06 25.98 -9.20
C TYR A 183 -11.44 24.94 -10.25
N SER A 184 -11.03 25.09 -11.51
CA SER A 184 -11.28 24.09 -12.56
C SER A 184 -10.39 22.84 -12.46
N ASP A 185 -9.36 22.89 -11.62
CA ASP A 185 -8.44 21.79 -11.35
C ASP A 185 -8.89 20.93 -10.16
N GLU A 186 -10.00 21.26 -9.51
CA GLU A 186 -10.61 20.42 -8.47
C GLU A 186 -11.10 19.10 -9.08
N GLY A 187 -10.71 17.97 -8.46
CA GLY A 187 -11.06 16.65 -8.96
C GLY A 187 -10.04 15.56 -8.63
N HIS A 188 -9.95 14.57 -9.51
CA HIS A 188 -9.15 13.36 -9.32
C HIS A 188 -8.00 13.26 -10.31
N TYR A 189 -6.79 13.19 -9.76
CA TYR A 189 -5.57 12.90 -10.50
C TYR A 189 -5.22 11.42 -10.34
N THR A 190 -5.32 10.66 -11.43
CA THR A 190 -5.02 9.22 -11.43
C THR A 190 -3.68 8.98 -12.13
N LEU A 191 -2.71 8.52 -11.35
CA LEU A 191 -1.40 8.08 -11.81
C LEU A 191 -1.44 6.57 -12.12
N ARG A 192 -1.00 6.19 -13.31
CA ARG A 192 -0.85 4.79 -13.74
C ARG A 192 0.59 4.48 -14.11
N ASP A 193 0.95 3.21 -14.02
CA ASP A 193 2.21 2.69 -14.55
C ASP A 193 2.08 2.36 -16.05
N GLN A 194 3.21 2.01 -16.69
CA GLN A 194 3.28 1.57 -18.09
C GLN A 194 2.38 0.37 -18.46
N ARG A 195 1.84 -0.36 -17.47
CA ARG A 195 0.88 -1.46 -17.67
C ARG A 195 -0.56 -1.01 -17.42
N PHE A 196 -0.80 0.29 -17.38
CA PHE A 196 -2.08 0.94 -17.07
C PHE A 196 -2.66 0.58 -15.69
N ARG A 197 -1.84 0.08 -14.76
CA ARG A 197 -2.29 -0.22 -13.40
C ARG A 197 -2.26 1.05 -12.57
N VAL A 198 -3.30 1.26 -11.76
CA VAL A 198 -3.41 2.46 -10.92
C VAL A 198 -2.34 2.41 -9.81
N VAL A 199 -1.46 3.40 -9.80
CA VAL A 199 -0.40 3.58 -8.80
C VAL A 199 -0.92 4.45 -7.67
N SER A 200 -1.54 5.57 -8.00
CA SER A 200 -2.18 6.45 -7.02
C SER A 200 -3.38 7.20 -7.59
N VAL A 201 -4.30 7.58 -6.70
CA VAL A 201 -5.39 8.50 -6.97
C VAL A 201 -5.29 9.62 -5.95
N THR A 202 -5.07 10.83 -6.42
CA THR A 202 -5.05 12.04 -5.59
C THR A 202 -6.33 12.83 -5.86
N ARG A 203 -7.18 12.95 -4.85
CA ARG A 203 -8.27 13.92 -4.87
C ARG A 203 -7.72 15.26 -4.42
N MET A 204 -7.87 16.29 -5.25
CA MET A 204 -7.51 17.66 -4.92
C MET A 204 -8.78 18.48 -4.78
N ASP A 205 -8.91 19.19 -3.67
CA ASP A 205 -9.97 20.16 -3.39
C ASP A 205 -9.34 21.55 -3.20
N ILE A 206 -10.00 22.62 -3.67
CA ILE A 206 -9.52 23.99 -3.47
C ILE A 206 -10.09 24.57 -2.16
N THR A 207 -9.26 25.30 -1.43
CA THR A 207 -9.63 25.98 -0.18
C THR A 207 -9.09 27.41 -0.14
N ASP A 208 -9.79 28.31 0.56
CA ASP A 208 -9.37 29.72 0.67
C ASP A 208 -8.05 29.91 1.42
N ARG A 209 -7.77 29.01 2.36
CA ARG A 209 -6.58 29.02 3.21
C ARG A 209 -6.27 27.62 3.67
N HIS A 210 -5.00 27.35 3.91
CA HIS A 210 -4.60 26.17 4.65
C HIS A 210 -5.23 26.19 6.03
N ASP A 211 -5.83 25.05 6.40
CA ASP A 211 -6.14 24.74 7.79
C ASP A 211 -4.81 24.50 8.52
N TYR A 212 -3.99 25.54 8.70
CA TYR A 212 -3.01 25.51 9.77
C TYR A 212 -3.84 25.34 11.03
N SER A 213 -3.74 24.16 11.64
CA SER A 213 -4.20 23.92 13.00
C SER A 213 -3.70 25.10 13.81
N ALA A 214 -4.60 26.06 14.03
CA ALA A 214 -4.27 27.32 14.67
C ALA A 214 -3.69 26.90 16.01
N GLY A 215 -2.37 27.10 16.17
CA GLY A 215 -1.68 26.79 17.40
C GLY A 215 -2.57 27.28 18.52
N ASN A 216 -2.99 26.33 19.38
CA ASN A 216 -4.08 26.48 20.33
C ASN A 216 -4.14 27.93 20.80
N PRO A 217 -5.18 28.73 20.46
CA PRO A 217 -5.14 30.20 20.66
C PRO A 217 -4.87 30.57 22.12
N LEU A 218 -5.20 29.65 23.03
CA LEU A 218 -4.90 29.68 24.45
C LEU A 218 -3.38 29.62 24.75
N LEU A 219 -2.60 28.85 24.00
CA LEU A 219 -1.12 28.80 24.10
C LEU A 219 -0.48 30.10 23.59
N GLY A 220 -1.02 30.66 22.50
CA GLY A 220 -0.63 31.99 22.01
C GLY A 220 -0.92 33.09 23.03
N LEU A 221 -2.08 33.03 23.68
CA LEU A 221 -2.46 33.94 24.77
C LEU A 221 -1.59 33.74 26.03
N LEU A 222 -1.29 32.51 26.42
CA LEU A 222 -0.42 32.18 27.56
C LEU A 222 1.00 32.73 27.38
N LEU A 223 1.55 32.65 26.16
CA LEU A 223 2.83 33.26 25.81
C LEU A 223 2.78 34.80 25.84
N LEU A 224 1.68 35.40 25.37
CA LEU A 224 1.46 36.87 25.38
C LEU A 224 1.26 37.43 26.79
N LEU A 225 0.60 36.68 27.67
CA LEU A 225 0.40 37.06 29.07
C LEU A 225 1.67 36.88 29.92
N GLY A 226 2.77 36.40 29.32
CA GLY A 226 4.04 36.22 30.01
C GLY A 226 3.95 35.25 31.18
N ILE A 227 2.94 34.38 31.22
CA ILE A 227 2.77 33.38 32.28
C ILE A 227 3.78 32.28 31.97
N PRO A 228 4.87 32.14 32.76
CA PRO A 228 5.83 31.09 32.50
C PRO A 228 5.13 29.75 32.65
N ALA A 229 4.97 29.02 31.55
CA ALA A 229 4.64 27.60 31.55
C ALA A 229 5.86 26.83 32.08
N GLY A 230 6.14 26.96 33.38
CA GLY A 230 7.46 26.62 33.88
C GLY A 230 7.65 26.71 35.39
N ILE A 231 6.67 26.29 36.19
CA ILE A 231 6.95 25.89 37.58
C ILE A 231 6.20 24.59 37.89
N CYS A 232 6.74 23.47 37.41
CA CYS A 232 6.95 22.24 38.20
C CYS A 232 7.58 21.12 37.33
N CYS A 233 8.86 21.26 36.99
CA CYS A 233 9.66 20.15 36.44
C CYS A 233 10.72 19.65 37.45
N CYS A 234 10.51 19.89 38.75
CA CYS A 234 11.42 19.44 39.81
C CYS A 234 10.96 18.16 40.54
N CYS A 235 9.85 17.53 40.15
CA CYS A 235 9.32 16.38 40.91
C CYS A 235 9.45 15.01 40.20
N ARG A 236 10.28 14.86 39.16
CA ARG A 236 10.34 13.61 38.37
C ARG A 236 11.58 12.75 38.53
N LYS A 237 12.25 12.80 39.68
CA LYS A 237 13.15 11.72 40.13
C LYS A 237 12.93 11.48 41.63
N ASN A 238 12.51 10.25 41.96
CA ASN A 238 12.58 9.57 43.27
C ASN A 238 11.31 9.36 44.12
N ILE A 239 10.13 9.11 43.55
CA ILE A 239 9.00 8.53 44.31
C ILE A 239 8.17 7.70 43.30
N PHE A 240 8.09 6.37 43.27
CA PHE A 240 7.98 5.36 44.32
C PHE A 240 8.69 4.06 43.90
N LYS A 241 9.74 3.68 44.63
CA LYS A 241 9.94 2.26 44.98
C LYS A 241 9.35 2.09 46.37
N LYS A 242 8.26 1.33 46.50
CA LYS A 242 7.97 0.46 47.65
C LYS A 242 6.73 -0.40 47.35
N LYS A 243 6.92 -1.71 47.49
CA LYS A 243 5.88 -2.74 47.54
C LYS A 243 5.21 -2.71 48.92
N ALA A 244 3.89 -2.92 48.97
CA ALA A 244 3.09 -3.56 50.02
C ALA A 244 1.63 -3.51 49.50
N THR A 245 0.97 -4.58 49.03
CA THR A 245 0.33 -5.68 49.79
C THR A 245 -0.20 -5.26 51.15
N THR A 246 -1.52 -5.10 51.28
CA THR A 246 -2.41 -5.89 52.16
C THR A 246 -3.86 -5.41 52.01
N ALA A 247 -4.78 -6.37 51.98
CA ALA A 247 -6.22 -6.22 51.87
C ALA A 247 -6.86 -5.65 53.16
N ALA A 248 -7.99 -4.97 53.03
CA ALA A 248 -8.98 -4.86 54.10
C ALA A 248 -10.38 -4.68 53.50
N THR A 249 -11.17 -5.74 53.66
CA THR A 249 -12.63 -5.79 53.58
C THR A 249 -13.25 -4.78 54.55
N LEU A 250 -14.39 -4.17 54.20
CA LEU A 250 -15.59 -4.14 55.05
C LEU A 250 -16.78 -3.56 54.27
N GLN A 251 -17.88 -4.32 54.30
CA GLN A 251 -19.19 -4.00 53.75
C GLN A 251 -19.91 -2.99 54.65
N THR A 252 -20.68 -2.08 54.07
CA THR A 252 -22.08 -1.82 54.50
C THR A 252 -22.82 -1.01 53.44
N SER A 253 -23.96 -1.54 53.00
CA SER A 253 -24.95 -0.91 52.13
C SER A 253 -25.90 -0.05 52.97
N PRO A 254 -26.61 0.94 52.37
CA PRO A 254 -27.99 0.63 51.94
C PRO A 254 -28.39 1.22 50.58
N SER A 255 -29.07 0.38 49.78
CA SER A 255 -29.99 0.67 48.67
C SER A 255 -31.29 1.34 49.21
N PRO A 256 -32.24 1.93 48.44
CA PRO A 256 -32.60 1.56 47.06
C PRO A 256 -33.12 2.65 46.09
N ALA A 257 -32.95 2.41 44.78
CA ALA A 257 -33.97 2.67 43.76
C ALA A 257 -33.71 1.82 42.52
N HIS A 258 -34.74 1.06 42.13
CA HIS A 258 -34.74 -0.01 41.13
C HIS A 258 -34.80 0.50 39.68
N THR A 259 -34.17 -0.23 38.76
CA THR A 259 -34.87 -0.84 37.61
C THR A 259 -33.98 -1.87 36.91
N TYR A 260 -34.52 -3.08 36.75
CA TYR A 260 -33.92 -4.27 36.14
C TYR A 260 -34.79 -4.69 34.95
N VAL A 261 -34.18 -5.08 33.83
CA VAL A 261 -34.67 -6.14 32.92
C VAL A 261 -33.49 -6.69 32.07
N PRO A 262 -33.55 -7.92 31.51
CA PRO A 262 -32.61 -9.01 31.79
C PRO A 262 -31.72 -9.41 30.61
N SER A 263 -30.64 -10.14 30.94
CA SER A 263 -29.80 -10.92 30.02
C SER A 263 -30.57 -12.04 29.31
N GLY A 264 -30.60 -12.00 27.97
CA GLY A 264 -31.03 -13.10 27.10
C GLY A 264 -29.86 -13.93 26.55
N PRO A 265 -30.13 -15.11 25.94
CA PRO A 265 -29.10 -16.08 25.56
C PRO A 265 -28.21 -15.58 24.41
N ALA A 266 -26.93 -15.97 24.43
CA ALA A 266 -25.99 -15.74 23.34
C ALA A 266 -26.49 -16.40 22.04
N GLY A 267 -26.83 -15.58 21.05
CA GLY A 267 -27.17 -16.04 19.71
C GLY A 267 -25.92 -16.54 18.95
N PRO A 268 -26.09 -17.46 17.99
CA PRO A 268 -24.98 -18.02 17.24
C PRO A 268 -24.34 -16.99 16.30
N CYS A 269 -23.03 -17.14 16.09
CA CYS A 269 -22.22 -16.30 15.21
C CYS A 269 -22.76 -16.27 13.77
N PRO A 270 -22.73 -15.12 13.07
CA PRO A 270 -23.18 -15.05 11.69
C PRO A 270 -22.27 -15.87 10.76
N PRO A 271 -22.82 -16.61 9.78
CA PRO A 271 -22.03 -17.39 8.84
C PRO A 271 -21.31 -16.50 7.82
N PHE A 272 -20.10 -16.92 7.45
CA PHE A 272 -19.30 -16.38 6.36
C PHE A 272 -20.07 -16.43 5.03
N ASN A 273 -20.30 -15.29 4.39
CA ASN A 273 -20.79 -15.25 3.01
C ASN A 273 -19.62 -15.49 2.04
N THR A 274 -19.62 -16.66 1.41
CA THR A 274 -18.85 -16.97 0.20
C THR A 274 -19.53 -16.39 -1.04
N PRO A 275 -18.80 -15.90 -2.06
CA PRO A 275 -19.41 -15.29 -3.24
C PRO A 275 -19.95 -16.36 -4.20
N GLY A 276 -21.27 -16.35 -4.44
CA GLY A 276 -21.89 -17.04 -5.57
C GLY A 276 -23.19 -17.78 -5.25
N GLN A 277 -24.31 -17.07 -5.12
CA GLN A 277 -25.60 -17.40 -5.77
C GLN A 277 -26.71 -16.40 -5.33
N PRO A 278 -27.71 -16.14 -6.20
CA PRO A 278 -28.74 -15.13 -5.98
C PRO A 278 -29.95 -15.73 -5.22
N GLY A 279 -30.49 -14.97 -4.28
CA GLY A 279 -31.70 -15.34 -3.53
C GLY A 279 -32.53 -14.10 -3.23
N ASP A 280 -33.64 -13.99 -3.94
CA ASP A 280 -34.70 -13.00 -3.74
C ASP A 280 -35.37 -13.13 -2.37
N MET A 281 -35.68 -12.00 -1.72
CA MET A 281 -36.87 -11.93 -0.87
C MET A 281 -37.38 -10.50 -0.68
N TYR A 282 -38.67 -10.34 -0.98
CA TYR A 282 -39.47 -9.13 -1.11
C TYR A 282 -39.83 -8.47 0.22
N HIS A 283 -39.88 -7.14 0.26
CA HIS A 283 -40.83 -6.40 1.09
C HIS A 283 -41.35 -5.14 0.36
N HIS A 284 -42.66 -5.10 0.15
CA HIS A 284 -43.43 -3.98 -0.42
C HIS A 284 -43.75 -2.92 0.65
N GLY A 285 -43.66 -1.65 0.28
CA GLY A 285 -44.27 -0.48 0.94
C GLY A 285 -44.69 0.56 -0.11
N PRO A 286 -45.72 1.40 0.10
CA PRO A 286 -46.45 2.05 -0.98
C PRO A 286 -45.94 3.47 -1.32
N GLY A 287 -45.84 3.79 -2.62
CA GLY A 287 -46.27 5.08 -3.18
C GLY A 287 -45.23 6.07 -3.73
N MET A 288 -45.31 6.27 -5.07
CA MET A 288 -44.93 7.43 -5.89
C MET A 288 -43.46 7.62 -6.35
N GLY A 289 -43.20 7.27 -7.63
CA GLY A 289 -42.03 7.68 -8.43
C GLY A 289 -42.09 7.06 -9.84
N PRO A 290 -41.61 7.72 -10.91
CA PRO A 290 -41.95 7.38 -12.29
C PRO A 290 -41.28 6.07 -12.78
N THR A 291 -42.03 5.30 -13.56
CA THR A 291 -41.60 4.07 -14.24
C THR A 291 -40.42 4.33 -15.17
N VAL A 292 -39.22 3.89 -14.78
CA VAL A 292 -38.08 3.79 -15.69
C VAL A 292 -38.09 2.38 -16.28
N HIS A 293 -38.34 2.28 -17.58
CA HIS A 293 -38.17 1.03 -18.33
C HIS A 293 -36.70 0.61 -18.32
N LEU A 294 -36.41 -0.59 -17.82
CA LEU A 294 -35.12 -1.26 -18.01
C LEU A 294 -35.06 -1.82 -19.44
N PRO A 295 -33.93 -1.67 -20.17
CA PRO A 295 -33.79 -2.26 -21.50
C PRO A 295 -33.74 -3.81 -21.39
N PRO A 296 -34.29 -4.54 -22.38
CA PRO A 296 -34.37 -5.99 -22.33
C PRO A 296 -32.97 -6.64 -22.36
N THR A 297 -32.73 -7.55 -21.43
CA THR A 297 -31.58 -8.47 -21.40
C THR A 297 -31.69 -9.45 -22.56
N ASN A 298 -30.86 -9.30 -23.58
CA ASN A 298 -30.82 -10.21 -24.72
C ASN A 298 -29.79 -11.34 -24.46
N THR A 299 -30.27 -12.55 -24.28
CA THR A 299 -29.49 -13.79 -24.22
C THR A 299 -29.23 -14.30 -25.64
N GLY A 300 -28.02 -14.13 -26.16
CA GLY A 300 -27.58 -14.71 -27.44
C GLY A 300 -26.28 -14.10 -27.98
N PRO A 301 -25.47 -14.82 -28.78
CA PRO A 301 -24.18 -14.33 -29.26
C PRO A 301 -24.37 -13.22 -30.30
N VAL A 302 -23.86 -12.03 -30.01
CA VAL A 302 -23.90 -10.89 -30.93
C VAL A 302 -22.78 -11.03 -31.97
N GLN A 303 -23.17 -11.36 -33.20
CA GLN A 303 -22.34 -11.34 -34.40
C GLN A 303 -22.13 -9.89 -34.86
N TRP A 304 -20.86 -9.45 -34.93
CA TRP A 304 -20.47 -8.10 -35.33
C TRP A 304 -20.65 -7.89 -36.84
N ASN A 305 -21.49 -6.92 -37.24
CA ASN A 305 -21.66 -6.45 -38.63
C ASN A 305 -20.96 -5.10 -38.85
N GLY A 306 -19.64 -5.06 -38.62
CA GLY A 306 -18.80 -3.93 -39.06
C GLY A 306 -18.42 -4.03 -40.54
N PRO A 307 -18.06 -2.92 -41.21
CA PRO A 307 -17.60 -2.93 -42.59
C PRO A 307 -16.31 -3.75 -42.74
N PRO A 308 -16.11 -4.46 -43.87
CA PRO A 308 -14.97 -5.33 -44.07
C PRO A 308 -13.64 -4.55 -44.12
N PRO A 309 -12.52 -5.13 -43.64
CA PRO A 309 -11.21 -4.50 -43.71
C PRO A 309 -10.76 -4.32 -45.17
N ALA A 310 -10.20 -3.14 -45.47
CA ALA A 310 -9.66 -2.82 -46.78
C ALA A 310 -8.45 -3.73 -47.13
N PRO A 311 -8.30 -4.15 -48.40
CA PRO A 311 -7.22 -5.05 -48.80
C PRO A 311 -5.85 -4.35 -48.72
N VAL A 312 -4.90 -5.07 -48.11
CA VAL A 312 -3.47 -4.72 -48.08
C VAL A 312 -2.91 -4.92 -49.50
N SER A 313 -2.48 -3.85 -50.16
CA SER A 313 -1.75 -3.96 -51.43
C SER A 313 -0.31 -4.39 -51.16
N ILE A 314 0.01 -5.64 -51.47
CA ILE A 314 1.39 -6.10 -51.65
C ILE A 314 1.69 -6.05 -53.15
N GLY A 315 2.69 -5.24 -53.52
CA GLY A 315 3.43 -5.29 -54.77
C GLY A 315 4.70 -4.47 -54.58
N GLN A 316 5.91 -5.06 -54.48
CA GLN A 316 6.78 -5.40 -55.63
C GLN A 316 6.81 -4.26 -56.66
N SER A 317 7.94 -3.68 -57.10
CA SER A 317 9.37 -3.93 -56.97
C SER A 317 10.09 -2.74 -57.65
N CYS A 318 11.36 -2.50 -57.34
CA CYS A 318 12.45 -2.02 -58.24
C CYS A 318 13.58 -1.50 -57.32
N LEU A 319 14.64 -2.28 -57.05
CA LEU A 319 15.87 -2.42 -57.84
C LEU A 319 16.59 -1.10 -58.18
N ASN A 320 17.83 -1.04 -57.66
CA ASN A 320 19.03 -0.35 -58.16
C ASN A 320 19.20 1.14 -57.83
N GLU A 321 20.14 1.47 -56.95
CA GLU A 321 21.46 1.99 -57.37
C GLU A 321 22.49 1.94 -56.23
N ALA A 322 23.74 1.66 -56.60
CA ALA A 322 24.92 1.47 -55.75
C ALA A 322 25.67 2.81 -55.49
N PRO A 323 26.72 2.84 -54.64
CA PRO A 323 27.30 4.08 -54.11
C PRO A 323 28.49 4.61 -54.94
N LYS A 324 28.67 5.94 -54.94
CA LYS A 324 29.89 6.73 -55.20
C LYS A 324 29.71 8.04 -54.39
N HIS A 325 30.64 8.61 -53.61
CA HIS A 325 32.09 8.58 -53.50
C HIS A 325 32.49 8.78 -52.03
#